data_AF-A0AAW5VQ97-F1
#
_entry.id   AF-A0AAW5VQ97-F1
#
_cell.length_a   1.000
_cell.length_b   1.000
_cell.length_c   1.000
_cell.angle_alpha   90.00
_cell.angle_beta   90.00
_cell.angle_gamma   90.00
#
_symmetry.space_group_name_H-M   'P 1'
#
loop_
_entity.id
_entity.type
_entity.pdbx_description
1 polymer ?
#
loop_
_entity_poly.entity_id
_entity_poly.type
_entity_poly.pdbx_seq_one_letter_code
_entity_poly.pdbx_strand_id
1 'polypeptide(L)'
;MDLASTPQARQIASTAAMLYLICGKIAAGKSTFAKKLSEQPKTVLISEDVWLANVYPGQIASLEDYARCSAQLRAAMAPHIAALLQAGMSVVLDFPSNTLATRAWARELIEKSAVAHELHYLDVADELCKARLHARNASGEHPFETTEAQFDLFSRYFVAPQESEGFHIIRHQISE
;
A
#
# COMPACT_ATOMS: atom_id res chain seq x y z
N MET A 1 -11.67 -16.44 -56.33
CA MET A 1 -12.45 -16.22 -55.10
C MET A 1 -11.46 -16.32 -53.95
N ASP A 2 -10.83 -15.19 -53.64
CA ASP A 2 -9.94 -15.03 -52.50
C ASP A 2 -10.77 -14.58 -51.30
N LEU A 3 -10.78 -15.39 -50.25
CA LEU A 3 -11.23 -15.00 -48.91
C LEU A 3 -10.26 -15.61 -47.89
N ALA A 4 -8.99 -15.20 -47.98
CA ALA A 4 -8.07 -15.25 -46.85
C ALA A 4 -8.29 -13.97 -46.03
N SER A 5 -8.70 -14.11 -44.76
CA SER A 5 -8.43 -13.16 -43.66
C SER A 5 -9.07 -13.69 -42.38
N THR A 6 -8.38 -14.60 -41.70
CA THR A 6 -8.65 -14.88 -40.29
C THR A 6 -8.10 -13.70 -39.48
N PRO A 7 -8.85 -13.06 -38.58
CA PRO A 7 -8.30 -12.00 -37.75
C PRO A 7 -7.27 -12.63 -36.80
N GLN A 8 -6.01 -12.26 -36.99
CA GLN A 8 -4.92 -12.62 -36.11
C GLN A 8 -5.21 -12.00 -34.75
N ALA A 9 -5.48 -12.85 -33.75
CA ALA A 9 -5.70 -12.40 -32.38
C ALA A 9 -4.48 -11.56 -31.97
N ARG A 10 -4.72 -10.26 -31.72
CA ARG A 10 -3.73 -9.39 -31.08
C ARG A 10 -3.33 -10.09 -29.79
N GLN A 11 -2.13 -10.66 -29.77
CA GLN A 11 -1.49 -11.11 -28.55
C GLN A 11 -1.16 -9.84 -27.76
N ILE A 12 -2.13 -9.36 -26.98
CA ILE A 12 -1.89 -8.37 -25.95
C ILE A 12 -0.94 -9.10 -25.01
N ALA A 13 0.34 -8.76 -25.02
CA ALA A 13 1.26 -9.20 -23.99
C ALA A 13 0.59 -8.87 -22.65
N SER A 14 0.14 -9.88 -21.91
CA SER A 14 -0.35 -9.66 -20.57
C SER A 14 0.86 -9.22 -19.77
N THR A 15 0.97 -7.92 -19.49
CA THR A 15 1.86 -7.46 -18.42
C THR A 15 1.47 -8.26 -17.18
N ALA A 16 2.39 -9.07 -16.68
CA ALA A 16 2.14 -9.89 -15.50
C ALA A 16 1.66 -8.98 -14.36
N ALA A 17 0.65 -9.44 -13.60
CA ALA A 17 0.18 -8.70 -12.44
C ALA A 17 1.34 -8.42 -11.47
N MET A 18 1.26 -7.28 -10.80
CA MET A 18 2.25 -6.87 -9.81
C MET A 18 1.58 -6.48 -8.50
N LEU A 19 2.17 -6.91 -7.39
CA LEU A 19 1.82 -6.43 -6.07
C LEU A 19 2.73 -5.27 -5.68
N TYR A 20 2.14 -4.09 -5.54
CA TYR A 20 2.84 -2.89 -5.08
C TYR A 20 2.57 -2.64 -3.60
N LEU A 21 3.65 -2.50 -2.85
CA LEU A 21 3.66 -2.21 -1.42
C LEU A 21 4.33 -0.85 -1.18
N ILE A 22 3.87 -0.12 -0.17
CA ILE A 22 4.41 1.20 0.14
C ILE A 22 4.81 1.27 1.61
N CYS A 23 6.06 1.63 1.84
CA CYS A 23 6.65 1.84 3.15
C CYS A 23 7.02 3.32 3.34
N GLY A 24 6.76 3.86 4.51
CA GLY A 24 7.11 5.24 4.85
C GLY A 24 6.38 5.70 6.10
N LYS A 25 6.91 6.73 6.75
CA LYS A 25 6.33 7.33 7.96
C LYS A 25 4.98 7.99 7.67
N ILE A 26 4.24 8.37 8.72
CA ILE A 26 3.01 9.16 8.58
C ILE A 26 3.33 10.44 7.78
N ALA A 27 2.43 10.89 6.92
CA ALA A 27 2.64 12.07 6.05
C ALA A 27 3.85 12.00 5.08
N ALA A 28 4.48 10.83 4.88
CA ALA A 28 5.53 10.63 3.87
C ALA A 28 5.01 10.69 2.41
N GLY A 29 3.70 10.80 2.18
CA GLY A 29 3.09 10.85 0.85
C GLY A 29 2.63 9.49 0.29
N LYS A 30 2.52 8.47 1.15
CA LYS A 30 2.16 7.08 0.75
C LYS A 30 0.87 7.01 -0.06
N SER A 31 -0.25 7.50 0.46
CA SER A 31 -1.54 7.42 -0.24
C SER A 31 -1.56 8.20 -1.56
N THR A 32 -0.84 9.32 -1.64
CA THR A 32 -0.66 10.06 -2.90
C THR A 32 0.12 9.23 -3.92
N PHE A 33 1.20 8.59 -3.48
CA PHE A 33 1.99 7.70 -4.34
C PHE A 33 1.18 6.46 -4.75
N ALA A 34 0.41 5.87 -3.83
CA ALA A 34 -0.46 4.73 -4.08
C ALA A 34 -1.50 5.04 -5.17
N LYS A 35 -2.12 6.21 -5.08
CA LYS A 35 -3.08 6.68 -6.09
C LYS A 35 -2.42 6.79 -7.46
N LYS A 36 -1.25 7.45 -7.57
CA LYS A 36 -0.50 7.55 -8.83
C LYS A 36 -0.17 6.17 -9.40
N LEU A 37 0.28 5.25 -8.56
CA LEU A 37 0.65 3.89 -8.97
C LEU A 37 -0.57 3.09 -9.47
N SER A 38 -1.76 3.37 -8.93
CA SER A 38 -3.01 2.74 -9.35
C SER A 38 -3.60 3.22 -10.67
N GLU A 39 -3.06 4.32 -11.24
CA GLU A 39 -3.50 4.84 -12.55
C GLU A 39 -3.03 3.95 -13.72
N GLN A 40 -2.20 2.94 -13.44
CA GLN A 40 -1.78 1.94 -14.41
C GLN A 40 -2.97 1.08 -14.88
N PRO A 41 -2.97 0.59 -16.14
CA PRO A 41 -3.98 -0.33 -16.62
C PRO A 41 -4.08 -1.58 -15.73
N LYS A 42 -5.30 -2.09 -15.54
CA LYS A 42 -5.56 -3.32 -14.74
C LYS A 42 -4.90 -3.26 -13.36
N THR A 43 -5.05 -2.14 -12.66
CA THR A 43 -4.55 -1.97 -11.30
C THR A 43 -5.66 -1.52 -10.37
N VAL A 44 -5.74 -2.14 -9.20
CA VAL A 44 -6.71 -1.78 -8.15
C VAL A 44 -5.97 -1.26 -6.93
N LEU A 45 -6.40 -0.10 -6.43
CA LEU A 45 -5.96 0.45 -5.15
C LEU A 45 -6.82 -0.11 -4.01
N ILE A 46 -6.18 -0.68 -3.00
CA ILE A 46 -6.85 -1.07 -1.74
C ILE A 46 -6.22 -0.25 -0.61
N SER A 47 -7.01 0.65 -0.03
CA SER A 47 -6.59 1.53 1.07
C SER A 47 -7.08 1.02 2.42
N GLU A 48 -6.16 0.81 3.35
CA GLU A 48 -6.48 0.36 4.71
C GLU A 48 -7.40 1.37 5.41
N ASP A 49 -7.06 2.66 5.35
CA ASP A 49 -7.81 3.73 6.02
C ASP A 49 -9.28 3.78 5.56
N VAL A 50 -9.53 3.65 4.26
CA VAL A 50 -10.89 3.62 3.70
C VAL A 50 -11.66 2.41 4.24
N TRP A 51 -11.04 1.24 4.26
CA TRP A 51 -11.71 0.04 4.73
C TRP A 51 -11.92 0.02 6.24
N LEU A 52 -10.96 0.48 7.03
CA LEU A 52 -11.11 0.62 8.48
C LEU A 52 -12.24 1.59 8.82
N ALA A 53 -12.33 2.74 8.12
CA ALA A 53 -13.39 3.71 8.34
C ALA A 53 -14.79 3.16 8.03
N ASN A 54 -14.91 2.27 7.03
CA ASN A 54 -16.21 1.71 6.62
C ASN A 54 -16.60 0.43 7.38
N VAL A 55 -15.64 -0.43 7.75
CA VAL A 55 -15.91 -1.72 8.41
C VAL A 55 -15.93 -1.59 9.93
N TYR A 56 -15.15 -0.67 10.49
CA TYR A 56 -15.00 -0.47 11.93
C TYR A 56 -15.33 0.97 12.38
N PRO A 57 -16.46 1.56 11.94
CA PRO A 57 -16.78 2.94 12.29
C PRO A 57 -16.90 3.10 13.81
N GLY A 58 -16.14 4.05 14.37
CA GLY A 58 -16.14 4.34 15.81
C GLY A 58 -15.47 3.29 16.70
N GLN A 59 -14.83 2.26 16.15
CA GLN A 59 -14.20 1.18 16.95
C GLN A 59 -12.68 1.35 17.14
N ILE A 60 -12.07 2.36 16.53
CA ILE A 60 -10.63 2.62 16.63
C ILE A 60 -10.41 3.89 17.46
N ALA A 61 -10.24 3.72 18.77
CA ALA A 61 -9.94 4.81 19.70
C ALA A 61 -8.51 4.76 20.24
N SER A 62 -7.80 3.64 20.02
CA SER A 62 -6.46 3.40 20.54
C SER A 62 -5.57 2.68 19.53
N LEU A 63 -4.26 2.62 19.83
CA LEU A 63 -3.31 1.83 19.04
C LEU A 63 -3.64 0.33 19.06
N GLU A 64 -4.13 -0.17 20.19
CA GLU A 64 -4.52 -1.57 20.35
C GLU A 64 -5.75 -1.90 19.47
N ASP A 65 -6.74 -1.01 19.45
CA ASP A 65 -7.89 -1.14 18.55
C ASP A 65 -7.46 -1.13 17.09
N TYR A 66 -6.57 -0.21 16.72
CA TYR A 66 -6.04 -0.16 15.36
C TYR A 66 -5.32 -1.46 15.00
N ALA A 67 -4.43 -1.96 15.87
CA ALA A 67 -3.70 -3.20 15.62
C ALA A 67 -4.64 -4.40 15.46
N ARG A 68 -5.67 -4.51 16.31
CA ARG A 68 -6.70 -5.54 16.25
C ARG A 68 -7.53 -5.45 14.96
N CYS A 69 -8.08 -4.28 14.63
CA CYS A 69 -8.91 -4.06 13.44
C CYS A 69 -8.10 -4.23 12.15
N SER A 70 -6.87 -3.69 12.07
CA SER A 70 -5.96 -3.88 10.94
C SER A 70 -5.63 -5.36 10.73
N ALA A 71 -5.34 -6.12 11.80
CA ALA A 71 -5.06 -7.55 11.69
C ALA A 71 -6.26 -8.34 11.16
N GLN A 72 -7.47 -8.07 11.67
CA GLN A 72 -8.70 -8.70 11.19
C GLN A 72 -8.97 -8.36 9.71
N LEU A 73 -8.78 -7.09 9.33
CA LEU A 73 -8.96 -6.64 7.96
C LEU A 73 -7.97 -7.33 7.00
N ARG A 74 -6.68 -7.38 7.37
CA ARG A 74 -5.64 -8.08 6.59
C ARG A 74 -5.95 -9.56 6.41
N ALA A 75 -6.43 -10.23 7.45
CA ALA A 75 -6.83 -11.63 7.37
C ALA A 75 -8.03 -11.84 6.42
N ALA A 76 -9.05 -10.97 6.52
CA ALA A 76 -10.23 -11.04 5.66
C ALA A 76 -9.90 -10.74 4.18
N MET A 77 -9.01 -9.79 3.92
CA MET A 77 -8.66 -9.36 2.56
C MET A 77 -7.67 -10.27 1.84
N ALA A 78 -6.77 -10.93 2.57
CA ALA A 78 -5.70 -11.73 1.99
C ALA A 78 -6.14 -12.70 0.87
N PRO A 79 -7.20 -13.53 1.04
CA PRO A 79 -7.63 -14.43 -0.04
C PRO A 79 -8.13 -13.67 -1.28
N HIS A 80 -8.78 -12.51 -1.10
CA HIS A 80 -9.29 -11.71 -2.22
C HIS A 80 -8.17 -10.99 -2.97
N ILE A 81 -7.18 -10.45 -2.26
CA ILE A 81 -5.99 -9.85 -2.87
C ILE A 81 -5.25 -10.89 -3.71
N ALA A 82 -5.03 -12.09 -3.17
CA ALA A 82 -4.38 -13.17 -3.90
C ALA A 82 -5.16 -13.57 -5.17
N ALA A 83 -6.50 -13.67 -5.08
CA ALA A 83 -7.35 -13.99 -6.22
C ALA A 83 -7.28 -12.92 -7.32
N LEU A 84 -7.26 -11.63 -6.96
CA LEU A 84 -7.09 -10.53 -7.93
C LEU A 84 -5.75 -10.63 -8.67
N LEU A 85 -4.66 -10.84 -7.93
CA LEU A 85 -3.31 -10.99 -8.48
C LEU A 85 -3.24 -12.19 -9.44
N GLN A 86 -3.78 -13.34 -9.03
CA GLN A 86 -3.84 -14.56 -9.85
C GLN A 86 -4.71 -14.39 -11.10
N ALA A 87 -5.73 -13.52 -11.04
CA ALA A 87 -6.56 -13.15 -12.19
C ALA A 87 -5.90 -12.14 -13.15
N GLY A 88 -4.65 -11.75 -12.91
CA GLY A 88 -3.91 -10.81 -13.75
C GLY A 88 -4.21 -9.34 -13.49
N MET A 89 -4.77 -9.01 -12.32
CA MET A 89 -4.97 -7.64 -11.84
C MET A 89 -3.82 -7.25 -10.93
N SER A 90 -3.12 -6.17 -11.24
CA SER A 90 -2.14 -5.58 -10.31
C SER A 90 -2.86 -4.97 -9.11
N VAL A 91 -2.21 -5.00 -7.94
CA VAL A 91 -2.78 -4.48 -6.70
C VAL A 91 -1.80 -3.51 -6.07
N VAL A 92 -2.27 -2.32 -5.75
CA VAL A 92 -1.56 -1.38 -4.88
C VAL A 92 -2.17 -1.47 -3.50
N LEU A 93 -1.36 -1.91 -2.52
CA LEU A 93 -1.76 -1.92 -1.11
C LEU A 93 -1.31 -0.62 -0.45
N ASP A 94 -2.24 0.31 -0.25
CA ASP A 94 -2.07 1.45 0.65
C ASP A 94 -2.35 1.00 2.10
N PHE A 95 -1.57 -0.01 2.50
CA PHE A 95 -1.43 -0.53 3.85
C PHE A 95 -0.04 -0.10 4.36
N PRO A 96 0.10 0.23 5.65
CA PRO A 96 1.39 0.61 6.19
C PRO A 96 2.34 -0.60 6.24
N SER A 97 3.26 -0.66 5.29
CA SER A 97 4.37 -1.64 5.29
C SER A 97 5.53 -1.19 6.20
N ASN A 98 5.21 -0.50 7.30
CA ASN A 98 6.15 0.17 8.20
C ASN A 98 6.70 -0.70 9.32
N THR A 99 6.14 -1.90 9.55
CA THR A 99 6.64 -2.85 10.55
C THR A 99 7.11 -4.14 9.88
N LEU A 100 7.98 -4.89 10.56
CA LEU A 100 8.36 -6.23 10.12
C LEU A 100 7.14 -7.17 10.01
N ALA A 101 6.19 -7.07 10.94
CA ALA A 101 5.00 -7.92 10.95
C ALA A 101 4.07 -7.64 9.75
N THR A 102 3.86 -6.37 9.38
CA THR A 102 3.05 -6.04 8.20
C THR A 102 3.73 -6.46 6.91
N ARG A 103 5.07 -6.41 6.85
CA ARG A 103 5.83 -6.92 5.70
C ARG A 103 5.86 -8.46 5.64
N ALA A 104 5.95 -9.16 6.77
CA ALA A 104 5.81 -10.62 6.80
C ALA A 104 4.46 -11.07 6.23
N TRP A 105 3.36 -10.40 6.59
CA TRP A 105 2.06 -10.65 5.98
C TRP A 105 2.06 -10.40 4.46
N ALA A 106 2.71 -9.32 3.99
CA ALA A 106 2.84 -9.07 2.56
C ALA A 106 3.65 -10.15 1.84
N ARG A 107 4.67 -10.74 2.49
CA ARG A 107 5.42 -11.90 1.96
C ARG A 107 4.51 -13.11 1.73
N GLU A 108 3.61 -13.40 2.67
CA GLU A 108 2.65 -14.48 2.48
C GLU A 108 1.74 -14.26 1.25
N LEU A 109 1.36 -13.01 0.95
CA LEU A 109 0.59 -12.70 -0.25
C LEU A 109 1.39 -12.95 -1.52
N ILE A 110 2.65 -12.53 -1.54
CA ILE A 110 3.58 -12.74 -2.66
C ILE A 110 3.73 -14.24 -2.92
N GLU A 111 3.96 -15.03 -1.88
CA GLU A 111 4.14 -16.48 -1.97
C GLU A 111 2.87 -17.19 -2.47
N LYS A 112 1.69 -16.79 -1.96
CA LYS A 112 0.40 -17.37 -2.37
C LYS A 112 0.02 -17.03 -3.82
N SER A 113 0.38 -15.84 -4.28
CA SER A 113 0.00 -15.35 -5.62
C SER A 113 1.04 -15.65 -6.69
N ALA A 114 2.30 -15.88 -6.31
CA ALA A 114 3.45 -16.10 -7.20
C ALA A 114 3.62 -14.99 -8.26
N VAL A 115 3.20 -13.76 -7.93
CA VAL A 115 3.40 -12.59 -8.79
C VAL A 115 4.67 -11.83 -8.45
N ALA A 116 5.11 -10.96 -9.37
CA ALA A 116 6.15 -9.99 -9.08
C ALA A 116 5.66 -8.95 -8.06
N HIS A 117 6.60 -8.34 -7.34
CA HIS A 117 6.30 -7.32 -6.34
C HIS A 117 7.34 -6.23 -6.28
N GLU A 118 6.92 -5.06 -5.81
CA GLU A 118 7.78 -3.92 -5.51
C GLU A 118 7.41 -3.35 -4.13
N LEU A 119 8.43 -3.05 -3.32
CA LEU A 119 8.28 -2.33 -2.06
C LEU A 119 8.86 -0.92 -2.22
N HIS A 120 7.98 0.05 -2.44
CA HIS A 120 8.35 1.46 -2.56
C HIS A 120 8.58 2.06 -1.19
N TYR A 121 9.84 2.33 -0.85
CA TYR A 121 10.21 2.98 0.40
C TYR A 121 10.33 4.49 0.19
N LEU A 122 9.36 5.24 0.74
CA LEU A 122 9.39 6.69 0.82
C LEU A 122 10.22 7.11 2.04
N ASP A 123 11.48 7.44 1.78
CA ASP A 123 12.46 7.83 2.78
C ASP A 123 12.45 9.36 2.94
N VAL A 124 11.54 9.81 3.79
CA VAL A 124 11.25 11.24 4.03
C VAL A 124 11.65 11.58 5.46
N ALA A 125 12.36 12.71 5.62
CA ALA A 125 12.78 13.20 6.92
C ALA A 125 11.57 13.52 7.82
N ASP A 126 11.75 13.36 9.14
CA ASP A 126 10.67 13.59 10.11
C ASP A 126 10.17 15.02 10.09
N GLU A 127 11.07 16.00 9.98
CA GLU A 127 10.72 17.42 9.90
C GLU A 127 9.78 17.72 8.73
N LEU A 128 10.06 17.12 7.56
CA LEU A 128 9.22 17.27 6.37
C LEU A 128 7.88 16.55 6.52
N CYS A 129 7.88 15.36 7.14
CA CYS A 129 6.64 14.65 7.46
C CYS A 129 5.76 15.45 8.41
N LYS A 130 6.34 16.04 9.47
CA LYS A 130 5.64 16.89 10.43
C LYS A 130 5.11 18.17 9.78
N ALA A 131 5.90 18.85 8.95
CA ALA A 131 5.45 20.02 8.20
C ALA A 131 4.24 19.70 7.30
N ARG A 132 4.28 18.57 6.58
CA ARG A 132 3.16 18.08 5.75
C ARG A 132 1.94 17.72 6.60
N LEU A 133 2.16 17.09 7.76
CA LEU A 133 1.09 16.76 8.70
C LEU A 133 0.35 18.01 9.18
N HIS A 134 1.09 19.07 9.56
CA HIS A 134 0.51 20.35 9.97
C HIS A 134 -0.32 20.99 8.86
N ALA A 135 0.24 21.07 7.65
CA ALA A 135 -0.46 21.63 6.50
C ALA A 135 -1.78 20.88 6.20
N ARG A 136 -1.75 19.54 6.36
CA ARG A 136 -2.91 18.66 6.15
C ARG A 136 -3.98 18.83 7.23
N ASN A 137 -3.57 18.92 8.50
CA ASN A 137 -4.52 19.17 9.59
C ASN A 137 -5.17 20.56 9.43
N ALA A 138 -4.42 21.56 8.95
CA ALA A 138 -4.95 22.89 8.70
C ALA A 138 -5.96 22.95 7.52
N SER A 139 -5.90 22.02 6.55
CA SER A 139 -6.85 22.00 5.43
C SER A 139 -8.20 21.38 5.78
N GLY A 140 -8.28 20.53 6.81
CA GLY A 140 -9.51 19.84 7.23
C GLY A 140 -10.02 18.76 6.27
N GLU A 141 -9.24 18.40 5.25
CA GLU A 141 -9.67 17.48 4.17
C GLU A 141 -9.47 16.00 4.50
N HIS A 142 -8.83 15.67 5.63
CA HIS A 142 -8.51 14.29 5.99
C HIS A 142 -9.37 13.75 7.14
N PRO A 143 -9.80 12.47 7.07
CA PRO A 143 -10.71 11.88 8.05
C PRO A 143 -10.09 11.70 9.44
N PHE A 144 -8.76 11.84 9.56
CA PHE A 144 -8.02 11.69 10.80
C PHE A 144 -7.05 12.86 10.99
N GLU A 145 -7.26 13.61 12.08
CA GLU A 145 -6.27 14.57 12.58
C GLU A 145 -5.23 13.81 13.41
N THR A 146 -4.00 13.73 12.90
CA THR A 146 -2.89 13.14 13.64
C THR A 146 -2.09 14.25 14.29
N THR A 147 -1.90 14.19 15.61
CA THR A 147 -1.04 15.12 16.34
C THR A 147 0.44 14.76 16.15
N GLU A 148 1.35 15.71 16.41
CA GLU A 148 2.79 15.39 16.44
C GLU A 148 3.14 14.31 17.45
N ALA A 149 2.52 14.33 18.64
CA ALA A 149 2.75 13.30 19.66
C ALA A 149 2.34 11.91 19.16
N GLN A 150 1.24 11.80 18.41
CA GLN A 150 0.86 10.56 17.74
C GLN A 150 1.85 10.21 16.64
N PHE A 151 2.27 11.16 15.80
CA PHE A 151 3.32 10.93 14.79
C PHE A 151 4.57 10.31 15.41
N ASP A 152 5.07 10.88 16.50
CA ASP A 152 6.26 10.40 17.20
C ASP A 152 6.01 9.02 17.81
N LEU A 153 4.84 8.78 18.39
CA LEU A 153 4.45 7.47 18.95
C LEU A 153 4.43 6.38 17.86
N PHE A 154 3.76 6.62 16.73
CA PHE A 154 3.67 5.66 15.63
C PHE A 154 5.04 5.45 14.95
N SER A 155 5.85 6.49 14.86
CA SER A 155 7.19 6.41 14.25
C SER A 155 8.15 5.54 15.05
N ARG A 156 7.92 5.29 16.34
CA ARG A 156 8.71 4.32 17.14
C ARG A 156 8.58 2.88 16.66
N TYR A 157 7.47 2.54 16.01
CA TYR A 157 7.25 1.22 15.44
C TYR A 157 7.76 1.10 14.00
N PHE A 158 8.18 2.21 13.40
CA PHE A 158 8.69 2.22 12.03
C PHE A 158 10.05 1.52 11.97
N VAL A 159 10.15 0.54 11.06
CA VAL A 159 11.41 -0.13 10.71
C VAL A 159 11.60 0.01 9.20
N ALA A 160 12.68 0.69 8.80
CA ALA A 160 13.04 0.80 7.38
C ALA A 160 13.24 -0.59 6.77
N PRO A 161 12.74 -0.83 5.54
CA PRO A 161 12.86 -2.14 4.91
C PRO A 161 14.31 -2.48 4.61
N GLN A 162 14.67 -3.75 4.81
CA GLN A 162 16.02 -4.29 4.58
C GLN A 162 16.00 -5.32 3.45
N GLU A 163 17.10 -5.42 2.70
CA GLU A 163 17.24 -6.39 1.60
C GLU A 163 17.06 -7.84 2.07
N SER A 164 17.46 -8.15 3.31
CA SER A 164 17.30 -9.47 3.93
C SER A 164 15.85 -9.94 4.06
N GLU A 165 14.88 -9.03 3.92
CA GLU A 165 13.45 -9.35 3.94
C GLU A 165 12.94 -9.91 2.58
N GLY A 166 13.79 -9.97 1.56
CA GLY A 166 13.48 -10.58 0.26
C GLY A 166 12.56 -9.74 -0.62
N PHE A 167 12.43 -8.44 -0.35
CA PHE A 167 11.69 -7.51 -1.19
C PHE A 167 12.55 -6.94 -2.32
N HIS A 168 11.95 -6.69 -3.48
CA HIS A 168 12.51 -5.77 -4.45
C HIS A 168 12.20 -4.35 -3.98
N ILE A 169 13.17 -3.70 -3.33
CA ILE A 169 12.99 -2.39 -2.69
C ILE A 169 13.33 -1.29 -3.69
N ILE A 170 12.39 -0.36 -3.88
CA ILE A 170 12.60 0.87 -4.64
C ILE A 170 12.59 2.03 -3.66
N ARG A 171 13.76 2.60 -3.39
CA ARG A 171 13.90 3.73 -2.46
C ARG A 171 13.68 5.06 -3.17
N HIS A 172 12.80 5.88 -2.60
CA HIS A 172 12.52 7.26 -3.03
C HIS A 172 13.08 8.20 -1.97
N GLN A 173 14.18 8.87 -2.28
CA GLN A 173 14.68 9.95 -1.44
C GLN A 173 13.94 11.23 -1.81
N ILE A 174 13.21 11.79 -0.84
CA ILE A 174 12.48 13.04 -1.02
C ILE A 174 13.11 14.06 -0.09
N SER A 175 13.98 14.88 -0.68
CA SER A 175 14.58 16.05 -0.06
C SER A 175 13.95 17.28 -0.70
N GLU A 176 12.87 17.78 -0.11
CA GLU A 176 12.31 19.16 -0.18
C GLU A 176 10.88 19.20 0.39
#